data_AF-A0A7Z8YQ90-F1
#
_entry.id   AF-A0A7Z8YQ90-F1
#
_cell.length_a   1.000
_cell.length_b   1.000
_cell.length_c   1.000
_cell.angle_alpha   90.00
_cell.angle_beta   90.00
_cell.angle_gamma   90.00
#
_symmetry.space_group_name_H-M   'P 1'
#
loop_
_entity.id
_entity.type
_entity.pdbx_description
1 polymer ?
#
loop_
_entity_poly.entity_id
_entity_poly.type
_entity_poly.pdbx_seq_one_letter_code
_entity_poly.pdbx_strand_id
1 'polypeptide(L)'
;MNLKVLALGLALAAPAFMNAQEEVNVLTARGQELHREYFRPSLSVIYFIDKDFDIDDAEKQYVSSQFDINELPKNVYQLDLANADIQAKIKSLKLGNQVMKVWYPEFKDGAYTTEVIEKRGEYSATDNDIIQGKASSRGTDFSKLGESLIDRSYIIVKTFAYSKDENGGIRRDKKGKAIIKSKSYLYKLDFNKEVSTAFYEKHFTHPNGVELANFPIQYIMEGNYDDFKKKVSDFKVQATVLGTAPIVAKVGLKEGVKIDDRYDVMELVEKDGQQVSKRRAVVRVRSKIADNSDVATGDTTDLTQFYKFIGLNVKEGMTLVEHHELGFSVSPFVQTNQFGVMIDYRTKKFPGLAVYAKFDIPFGKKIIIDEQDNISTKTGLLSIGYKDSSKTSIENELENTVHFYRGGIGFIQEFNFARNFSASFGVGGGWVFHSGDLGTENSKESKLKTYYGEALGRFGLMLSPNFQLFAQASYTYHLSAGEIDFAKELFNNSDYLSPLGIGIGAKVSF
;
A
#
# COMPACT_ATOMS: atom_id res chain seq x y z
N MET A 1 -4.36 -9.40 -42.06
CA MET A 1 -4.27 -9.19 -40.60
C MET A 1 -4.59 -10.52 -39.93
N ASN A 2 -3.58 -11.27 -39.47
CA ASN A 2 -3.75 -12.66 -39.05
C ASN A 2 -4.20 -12.77 -37.58
N LEU A 3 -5.32 -13.44 -37.35
CA LEU A 3 -5.92 -13.81 -36.05
C LEU A 3 -4.92 -14.45 -35.05
N LYS A 4 -3.77 -14.94 -35.54
CA LYS A 4 -2.72 -15.60 -34.76
C LYS A 4 -1.92 -14.67 -33.84
N VAL A 5 -1.83 -13.36 -34.14
CA VAL A 5 -1.12 -12.40 -33.27
C VAL A 5 -1.91 -12.08 -32.00
N LEU A 6 -3.25 -12.10 -32.08
CA LEU A 6 -4.14 -11.90 -30.93
C LEU A 6 -4.07 -13.10 -29.95
N ALA A 7 -3.88 -14.31 -30.47
CA ALA A 7 -3.82 -15.54 -29.68
C ALA A 7 -2.52 -15.66 -28.86
N LEU A 8 -1.40 -15.09 -29.34
CA LEU A 8 -0.12 -15.14 -28.63
C LEU A 8 -0.07 -14.18 -27.42
N GLY A 9 -0.79 -13.06 -27.48
CA GLY A 9 -0.94 -12.12 -26.37
C GLY A 9 -1.79 -12.65 -25.20
N LEU A 10 -2.75 -13.53 -25.48
CA LEU A 10 -3.58 -14.16 -24.44
C LEU A 10 -2.82 -15.23 -23.63
N ALA A 11 -1.80 -15.87 -24.19
CA ALA A 11 -1.02 -16.89 -23.49
C ALA A 11 -0.07 -16.30 -22.42
N LEU A 12 0.35 -15.04 -22.56
CA LEU A 12 1.11 -14.29 -21.54
C LEU A 12 0.21 -13.60 -20.51
N ALA A 13 -1.11 -13.62 -20.72
CA ALA A 13 -2.13 -13.06 -19.83
C ALA A 13 -2.93 -14.15 -19.09
N ALA A 14 -2.31 -15.31 -18.83
CA ALA A 14 -2.76 -16.21 -17.79
C ALA A 14 -2.08 -15.81 -16.47
N PRO A 15 -2.63 -14.85 -15.69
CA PRO A 15 -2.29 -14.84 -14.28
C PRO A 15 -2.74 -16.21 -13.76
N ALA A 16 -1.80 -16.93 -13.14
CA ALA A 16 -2.15 -18.03 -12.26
C ALA A 16 -3.36 -17.57 -11.45
N PHE A 17 -4.45 -18.33 -11.53
CA PHE A 17 -5.58 -18.16 -10.64
C PHE A 17 -5.05 -18.33 -9.21
N MET A 18 -4.57 -17.23 -8.61
CA MET A 18 -4.37 -17.15 -7.19
C MET A 18 -5.77 -17.23 -6.63
N ASN A 19 -6.10 -18.41 -6.12
CA ASN A 19 -7.13 -18.57 -5.12
C ASN A 19 -7.06 -17.35 -4.21
N ALA A 20 -8.19 -16.67 -4.05
CA ALA A 20 -8.37 -15.70 -2.99
C ALA A 20 -8.10 -16.45 -1.68
N GLN A 21 -6.84 -16.40 -1.25
CA GLN A 21 -6.42 -16.95 0.02
C GLN A 21 -7.16 -16.09 1.03
N GLU A 22 -8.13 -16.68 1.74
CA GLU A 22 -8.78 -16.01 2.85
C GLU A 22 -7.68 -15.41 3.72
N GLU A 23 -7.69 -14.08 3.82
CA GLU A 23 -6.78 -13.39 4.73
C GLU A 23 -7.10 -13.90 6.13
N VAL A 24 -6.21 -14.73 6.68
CA VAL A 24 -6.27 -15.12 8.08
C VAL A 24 -5.93 -13.86 8.87
N ASN A 25 -6.97 -13.10 9.22
CA ASN A 25 -6.86 -12.02 10.19
C ASN A 25 -6.41 -12.64 11.51
N VAL A 26 -5.45 -12.02 12.18
CA VAL A 26 -5.14 -12.36 13.57
C VAL A 26 -6.21 -11.67 14.41
N LEU A 27 -7.27 -12.42 14.70
CA LEU A 27 -8.46 -11.92 15.37
C LEU A 27 -8.26 -11.99 16.88
N THR A 28 -8.34 -10.83 17.55
CA THR A 28 -8.56 -10.78 19.00
C THR A 28 -10.03 -11.15 19.27
N ALA A 29 -10.38 -11.59 20.49
CA ALA A 29 -11.77 -11.98 20.83
C ALA A 29 -12.81 -10.86 20.57
N ARG A 30 -12.40 -9.59 20.57
CA ARG A 30 -13.22 -8.43 20.15
C ARG A 30 -13.18 -8.14 18.64
N GLY A 31 -12.16 -8.61 17.92
CA GLY A 31 -12.05 -8.43 16.47
C GLY A 31 -13.01 -9.27 15.62
N GLN A 32 -13.80 -10.16 16.23
CA GLN A 32 -14.79 -10.99 15.52
C GLN A 32 -16.12 -10.28 15.24
N GLU A 33 -16.45 -9.21 15.97
CA GLU A 33 -17.68 -8.46 15.77
C GLU A 33 -17.43 -7.23 14.88
N LEU A 34 -18.33 -6.96 13.93
CA LEU A 34 -18.35 -5.68 13.23
C LEU A 34 -18.71 -4.60 14.25
N HIS A 35 -17.70 -3.94 14.80
CA HIS A 35 -17.92 -2.82 15.70
C HIS A 35 -18.36 -1.60 14.89
N ARG A 36 -19.40 -0.92 15.39
CA ARG A 36 -19.88 0.34 14.80
C ARG A 36 -19.04 1.54 15.23
N GLU A 37 -18.15 1.34 16.20
CA GLU A 37 -17.32 2.34 16.85
C GLU A 37 -15.85 1.89 16.81
N TYR A 38 -14.97 2.76 16.32
CA TYR A 38 -13.53 2.50 16.25
C TYR A 38 -12.83 3.05 17.49
N PHE A 39 -12.25 2.15 18.28
CA PHE A 39 -11.44 2.52 19.43
C PHE A 39 -9.98 2.60 19.03
N ARG A 40 -9.41 3.80 19.15
CA ARG A 40 -8.03 4.11 18.79
C ARG A 40 -7.04 3.22 19.58
N PRO A 41 -6.23 2.38 18.92
CA PRO A 41 -5.21 1.60 19.62
C PRO A 41 -4.04 2.49 20.06
N SER A 42 -3.41 2.14 21.18
CA SER A 42 -2.15 2.76 21.57
C SER A 42 -0.95 1.92 21.12
N LEU A 43 0.16 2.57 20.78
CA LEU A 43 1.35 1.92 20.27
C LEU A 43 2.60 2.37 21.02
N SER A 44 3.34 1.41 21.54
CA SER A 44 4.71 1.60 22.05
C SER A 44 5.69 0.98 21.05
N VAL A 45 6.84 1.62 20.82
CA VAL A 45 7.89 1.06 19.96
C VAL A 45 9.15 0.90 20.79
N ILE A 46 9.75 -0.29 20.73
CA ILE A 46 10.99 -0.65 21.40
C ILE A 46 12.01 -1.13 20.37
N TYR A 47 13.26 -0.78 20.60
CA TYR A 47 14.40 -1.06 19.76
C TYR A 47 15.41 -1.91 20.53
N PHE A 48 15.67 -3.09 20.00
CA PHE A 48 16.78 -3.95 20.40
C PHE A 48 17.86 -3.84 19.35
N ILE A 49 18.98 -3.25 19.75
CA ILE A 49 20.06 -2.88 18.84
C ILE A 49 21.25 -3.80 19.15
N ASP A 50 21.85 -4.38 18.11
CA ASP A 50 23.03 -5.22 18.28
C ASP A 50 24.17 -4.40 18.90
N LYS A 51 25.04 -5.05 19.68
CA LYS A 51 26.14 -4.37 20.39
C LYS A 51 27.05 -3.56 19.47
N ASP A 52 27.20 -3.99 18.22
CA ASP A 52 28.04 -3.35 17.21
C ASP A 52 27.27 -2.35 16.32
N PHE A 53 25.98 -2.13 16.56
CA PHE A 53 25.11 -1.32 15.71
C PHE A 53 24.99 0.12 16.21
N ASP A 54 25.04 1.07 15.28
CA ASP A 54 24.96 2.51 15.57
C ASP A 54 23.49 2.95 15.72
N ILE A 55 23.17 3.66 16.79
CA ILE A 55 21.79 4.07 17.12
C ILE A 55 21.29 5.13 16.14
N ASP A 56 22.18 5.97 15.59
CA ASP A 56 21.79 7.02 14.63
C ASP A 56 21.30 6.42 13.30
N ASP A 57 21.66 5.18 12.99
CA ASP A 57 21.14 4.42 11.84
C ASP A 57 19.76 3.77 12.11
N ALA A 58 19.26 3.81 13.35
CA ALA A 58 17.92 3.33 13.68
C ALA A 58 16.87 4.37 13.28
N GLU A 59 16.33 4.25 12.05
CA GLU A 59 15.29 5.15 11.58
C GLU A 59 14.07 5.19 12.52
N LYS A 60 13.65 6.41 12.90
CA LYS A 60 12.32 6.67 13.45
C LYS A 60 11.30 6.45 12.33
N GLN A 61 10.70 5.27 12.28
CA GLN A 61 9.61 5.02 11.34
C GLN A 61 8.42 5.92 11.66
N TYR A 62 7.85 6.55 10.63
CA TYR A 62 6.56 7.23 10.74
C TYR A 62 5.50 6.25 11.23
N VAL A 63 4.87 6.57 12.37
CA VAL A 63 3.69 5.86 12.85
C VAL A 63 2.47 6.71 12.47
N SER A 64 1.45 6.07 11.89
CA SER A 64 0.20 6.72 11.50
C SER A 64 -0.47 7.40 12.70
N SER A 65 -1.11 8.55 12.46
CA SER A 65 -1.91 9.28 13.46
C SER A 65 -3.07 8.46 14.01
N GLN A 66 -3.48 7.39 13.32
CA GLN A 66 -4.49 6.45 13.81
C GLN A 66 -4.13 5.80 15.15
N PHE A 67 -2.86 5.83 15.57
CA PHE A 67 -2.39 5.28 16.83
C PHE A 67 -2.13 6.38 17.86
N ASP A 68 -2.47 6.12 19.12
CA ASP A 68 -2.01 6.91 20.26
C ASP A 68 -0.62 6.42 20.69
N ILE A 69 0.42 7.26 20.54
CA ILE A 69 1.79 6.81 20.77
C ILE A 69 2.13 6.90 22.26
N ASN A 70 2.55 5.78 22.83
CA ASN A 70 3.05 5.71 24.18
C ASN A 70 4.56 5.98 24.17
N GLU A 71 4.97 7.09 24.76
CA GLU A 71 6.37 7.43 24.96
C GLU A 71 6.91 6.71 26.20
N LEU A 72 7.66 5.63 25.98
CA LEU A 72 8.31 4.91 27.08
C LEU A 72 9.58 5.65 27.53
N PRO A 73 9.87 5.74 28.84
CA PRO A 73 11.08 6.40 29.35
C PRO A 73 12.38 5.84 28.79
N LYS A 74 12.40 4.54 28.50
CA LYS A 74 13.49 3.86 27.81
C LYS A 74 12.91 2.91 26.77
N ASN A 75 13.19 3.19 25.51
CA ASN A 75 12.72 2.38 24.39
C ASN A 75 13.86 1.79 23.55
N VAL A 76 15.12 2.06 23.88
CA VAL A 76 16.29 1.48 23.20
C VAL A 76 17.10 0.62 24.17
N TYR A 77 17.43 -0.60 23.75
CA TYR A 77 18.26 -1.53 24.52
C TYR A 77 19.32 -2.16 23.62
N GLN A 78 20.57 -2.04 24.02
CA GLN A 78 21.69 -2.69 23.35
C GLN A 78 21.85 -4.13 23.85
N LEU A 79 21.99 -5.09 22.93
CA LEU A 79 22.06 -6.53 23.21
C LEU A 79 23.07 -7.20 22.27
N ASP A 80 23.65 -8.33 22.67
CA ASP A 80 24.32 -9.23 21.72
C ASP A 80 23.25 -10.07 21.00
N LEU A 81 22.72 -9.55 19.90
CA LEU A 81 21.55 -10.16 19.24
C LEU A 81 21.85 -11.55 18.67
N ALA A 82 23.12 -11.90 18.45
CA ALA A 82 23.50 -13.23 18.00
C ALA A 82 23.28 -14.30 19.08
N ASN A 83 23.39 -13.92 20.35
CA ASN A 83 23.32 -14.82 21.51
C ASN A 83 22.12 -14.53 22.42
N ALA A 84 21.38 -13.45 22.19
CA ALA A 84 20.29 -13.02 23.05
C ALA A 84 19.02 -13.85 22.81
N ASP A 85 18.44 -14.35 23.91
CA ASP A 85 17.04 -14.75 23.93
C ASP A 85 16.16 -13.49 24.07
N ILE A 86 15.64 -13.04 22.93
CA ILE A 86 14.78 -11.85 22.83
C ILE A 86 13.52 -12.01 23.69
N GLN A 87 12.91 -13.20 23.75
CA GLN A 87 11.68 -13.41 24.51
C GLN A 87 11.94 -13.35 26.02
N ALA A 88 13.03 -13.99 26.48
CA ALA A 88 13.46 -13.88 27.86
C ALA A 88 13.79 -12.42 28.22
N LYS A 89 14.42 -11.67 27.31
CA LYS A 89 14.72 -10.27 27.54
C LYS A 89 13.45 -9.43 27.66
N ILE A 90 12.49 -9.59 26.75
CA ILE A 90 11.17 -8.93 26.81
C ILE A 90 10.50 -9.19 28.16
N LYS A 91 10.48 -10.43 28.61
CA LYS A 91 9.90 -10.81 29.91
C LYS A 91 10.61 -10.12 31.08
N SER A 92 11.94 -10.09 31.05
CA SER A 92 12.74 -9.45 32.11
C SER A 92 12.51 -7.94 32.22
N LEU A 93 12.18 -7.28 31.09
CA LEU A 93 11.96 -5.84 31.04
C LEU A 93 10.57 -5.43 31.57
N LYS A 94 9.67 -6.38 31.85
CA LYS A 94 8.30 -6.10 32.29
C LYS A 94 7.60 -5.06 31.39
N LEU A 95 7.64 -5.27 30.07
CA LEU A 95 7.15 -4.28 29.11
C LEU A 95 5.68 -3.89 29.34
N GLY A 96 4.82 -4.82 29.78
CA GLY A 96 3.44 -4.51 30.14
C GLY A 96 3.36 -3.48 31.28
N ASN A 97 4.20 -3.60 32.31
CA ASN A 97 4.27 -2.62 33.39
C ASN A 97 4.75 -1.25 32.90
N GLN A 98 5.70 -1.20 31.97
CA GLN A 98 6.15 0.06 31.38
C GLN A 98 5.03 0.75 30.59
N VAL A 99 4.22 -0.02 29.85
CA VAL A 99 3.03 0.51 29.17
C VAL A 99 1.99 0.98 30.18
N MET A 100 1.72 0.22 31.23
CA MET A 100 0.79 0.61 32.30
C MET A 100 1.24 1.84 33.06
N LYS A 101 2.55 2.10 33.15
CA LYS A 101 3.09 3.35 33.72
C LYS A 101 2.76 4.56 32.85
N VAL A 102 2.59 4.41 31.54
CA VAL A 102 2.12 5.51 30.67
C VAL A 102 0.63 5.80 30.91
N TRP A 103 -0.17 4.76 31.13
CA TRP A 103 -1.59 4.91 31.47
C TRP A 103 -1.83 5.47 32.88
N TYR A 104 -0.98 5.09 33.84
CA TYR A 104 -1.02 5.51 35.24
C TYR A 104 0.33 6.09 35.68
N PRO A 105 0.68 7.31 35.25
CA PRO A 105 2.01 7.88 35.47
C PRO A 105 2.26 8.29 36.92
N GLU A 106 1.22 8.74 37.61
CA GLU A 106 1.33 9.38 38.92
C GLU A 106 0.50 8.67 39.98
N PHE A 107 1.11 8.46 41.15
CA PHE A 107 0.42 8.02 42.36
C PHE A 107 0.32 9.19 43.32
N LYS A 108 -0.91 9.58 43.67
CA LYS A 108 -1.20 10.76 44.49
C LYS A 108 -2.45 10.51 45.33
N ASP A 109 -2.50 11.10 46.52
CA ASP A 109 -3.68 11.05 47.40
C ASP A 109 -4.16 9.62 47.72
N GLY A 110 -3.23 8.66 47.76
CA GLY A 110 -3.50 7.27 48.10
C GLY A 110 -3.93 6.36 46.94
N ALA A 111 -3.95 6.86 45.69
CA ALA A 111 -4.29 6.07 44.51
C ALA A 111 -3.53 6.55 43.25
N TYR A 112 -3.57 5.77 42.16
CA TYR A 112 -3.14 6.28 40.86
C TYR A 112 -4.14 7.29 40.30
N THR A 113 -3.65 8.34 39.65
CA THR A 113 -4.48 9.36 39.02
C THR A 113 -5.17 8.82 37.76
N THR A 114 -6.41 9.27 37.50
CA THR A 114 -7.19 8.88 36.32
C THR A 114 -7.11 9.91 35.19
N GLU A 115 -6.37 11.00 35.36
CA GLU A 115 -6.31 12.14 34.43
C GLU A 115 -5.92 11.73 33.00
N VAL A 116 -4.92 10.85 32.84
CA VAL A 116 -4.49 10.36 31.51
C VAL A 116 -5.59 9.52 30.86
N ILE A 117 -6.26 8.68 31.63
CA ILE A 117 -7.34 7.82 31.15
C ILE A 117 -8.53 8.66 30.71
N GLU A 118 -8.94 9.62 31.54
CA GLU A 118 -10.02 10.55 31.24
C GLU A 118 -9.72 11.36 29.98
N LYS A 119 -8.52 11.94 29.87
CA LYS A 119 -8.12 12.71 28.69
C LYS A 119 -8.10 11.87 27.41
N ARG A 120 -7.59 10.65 27.47
CA ARG A 120 -7.56 9.73 26.31
C ARG A 120 -8.96 9.21 25.97
N GLY A 121 -9.80 9.00 26.97
CA GLY A 121 -11.21 8.64 26.82
C GLY A 121 -12.02 9.77 26.18
N GLU A 122 -11.84 11.01 26.64
CA GLU A 122 -12.45 12.22 26.08
C GLU A 122 -12.05 12.42 24.62
N TYR A 123 -10.75 12.31 24.30
CA TYR A 123 -10.27 12.45 22.92
C TYR A 123 -10.81 11.36 21.98
N SER A 124 -11.02 10.14 22.51
CA SER A 124 -11.52 9.00 21.74
C SER A 124 -13.05 8.90 21.72
N ALA A 125 -13.74 9.73 22.49
CA ALA A 125 -15.20 9.72 22.56
C ALA A 125 -15.80 10.07 21.20
N THR A 126 -16.85 9.34 20.83
CA THR A 126 -17.65 9.61 19.64
C THR A 126 -18.76 10.61 19.98
N ASP A 127 -19.38 11.21 18.96
CA ASP A 127 -20.58 12.01 19.19
C ASP A 127 -21.70 11.21 19.86
N ASN A 128 -21.79 9.91 19.59
CA ASN A 128 -22.79 9.04 20.21
C ASN A 128 -22.56 8.96 21.73
N ASP A 129 -21.31 8.85 22.19
CA ASP A 129 -20.95 8.85 23.61
C ASP A 129 -21.30 10.17 24.29
N ILE A 130 -21.10 11.29 23.59
CA ILE A 130 -21.44 12.62 24.09
C ILE A 130 -22.96 12.81 24.18
N ILE A 131 -23.72 12.38 23.16
CA ILE A 131 -25.19 12.45 23.17
C ILE A 131 -25.75 11.59 24.31
N GLN A 132 -25.27 10.35 24.46
CA GLN A 132 -25.68 9.47 25.54
C GLN A 132 -25.32 10.04 26.93
N GLY A 133 -24.12 10.63 27.06
CA GLY A 133 -23.70 11.29 28.28
C GLY A 133 -24.54 12.52 28.63
N LYS A 134 -24.89 13.36 27.65
CA LYS A 134 -25.80 14.50 27.83
C LYS A 134 -27.20 14.05 28.29
N ALA A 135 -27.65 12.88 27.87
CA ALA A 135 -28.93 12.29 28.31
C ALA A 135 -28.85 11.62 29.70
N SER A 136 -27.65 11.37 30.21
CA SER A 136 -27.40 10.81 31.54
C SER A 136 -27.28 11.89 32.60
N SER A 137 -27.87 11.68 33.79
CA SER A 137 -27.69 12.59 34.93
C SER A 137 -26.23 12.71 35.41
N ARG A 138 -25.37 11.76 35.03
CA ARG A 138 -23.95 11.73 35.42
C ARG A 138 -23.00 12.33 34.37
N GLY A 139 -23.49 12.71 33.19
CA GLY A 139 -22.63 13.11 32.07
C GLY A 139 -21.97 11.92 31.38
N THR A 140 -21.01 12.20 30.48
CA THR A 140 -20.19 11.18 29.80
C THR A 140 -19.12 10.64 30.75
N ASP A 141 -19.03 9.32 30.86
CA ASP A 141 -18.01 8.64 31.67
C ASP A 141 -16.74 8.39 30.83
N PHE A 142 -15.89 9.41 30.76
CA PHE A 142 -14.63 9.33 30.00
C PHE A 142 -13.62 8.37 30.61
N SER A 143 -13.65 8.17 31.93
CA SER A 143 -12.77 7.20 32.61
C SER A 143 -13.03 5.79 32.09
N LYS A 144 -14.30 5.39 32.00
CA LYS A 144 -14.68 4.08 31.44
C LYS A 144 -14.28 3.92 29.97
N LEU A 145 -14.45 4.97 29.15
CA LEU A 145 -14.00 4.95 27.76
C LEU A 145 -12.48 4.79 27.68
N GLY A 146 -11.73 5.55 28.47
CA GLY A 146 -10.27 5.46 28.54
C GLY A 146 -9.77 4.09 28.98
N GLU A 147 -10.41 3.47 29.98
CA GLU A 147 -10.06 2.11 30.44
C GLU A 147 -10.22 1.07 29.32
N SER A 148 -11.25 1.24 28.47
CA SER A 148 -11.47 0.35 27.32
C SER A 148 -10.35 0.40 26.28
N LEU A 149 -9.56 1.48 26.26
CA LEU A 149 -8.42 1.67 25.38
C LEU A 149 -7.15 0.97 25.89
N ILE A 150 -7.07 0.65 27.20
CA ILE A 150 -5.89 0.01 27.80
C ILE A 150 -5.66 -1.37 27.16
N ASP A 151 -6.72 -2.17 27.00
CA ASP A 151 -6.65 -3.47 26.31
C ASP A 151 -6.31 -3.33 24.81
N ARG A 152 -6.34 -2.13 24.24
CA ARG A 152 -5.89 -1.85 22.86
C ARG A 152 -4.48 -1.29 22.81
N SER A 153 -3.65 -1.64 23.80
CA SER A 153 -2.24 -1.26 23.84
C SER A 153 -1.35 -2.30 23.17
N TYR A 154 -0.61 -1.87 22.15
CA TYR A 154 0.29 -2.71 21.37
C TYR A 154 1.73 -2.26 21.52
N ILE A 155 2.64 -3.21 21.37
CA ILE A 155 4.08 -2.98 21.48
C ILE A 155 4.75 -3.55 20.23
N ILE A 156 5.43 -2.71 19.47
CA ILE A 156 6.32 -3.15 18.40
C ILE A 156 7.72 -3.30 18.97
N VAL A 157 8.25 -4.51 18.97
CA VAL A 157 9.66 -4.79 19.27
C VAL A 157 10.41 -4.92 17.96
N LYS A 158 11.34 -4.01 17.71
CA LYS A 158 12.20 -4.01 16.54
C LYS A 158 13.60 -4.47 16.91
N THR A 159 14.20 -5.28 16.06
CA THR A 159 15.62 -5.62 16.16
C THR A 159 16.40 -4.96 15.03
N PHE A 160 17.60 -4.47 15.32
CA PHE A 160 18.51 -3.90 14.34
C PHE A 160 19.90 -4.49 14.52
N ALA A 161 20.46 -5.04 13.45
CA ALA A 161 21.82 -5.55 13.40
C ALA A 161 22.43 -5.28 12.03
N TYR A 162 23.76 -5.18 11.97
CA TYR A 162 24.43 -5.20 10.69
C TYR A 162 24.41 -6.61 10.09
N SER A 163 24.20 -6.69 8.78
CA SER A 163 24.36 -7.95 8.08
C SER A 163 25.84 -8.34 8.09
N LYS A 164 26.18 -9.46 8.72
CA LYS A 164 27.54 -10.00 8.74
C LYS A 164 27.78 -11.00 7.60
N ASP A 165 29.02 -11.09 7.10
CA ASP A 165 29.49 -12.15 6.20
C ASP A 165 29.93 -13.41 6.99
N GLU A 166 30.44 -14.42 6.30
CA GLU A 166 30.89 -15.69 6.90
C GLU A 166 32.05 -15.53 7.89
N ASN A 167 32.84 -14.45 7.77
CA ASN A 167 33.96 -14.14 8.65
C ASN A 167 33.59 -13.12 9.74
N GLY A 168 32.32 -12.73 9.84
CA GLY A 168 31.83 -11.76 10.82
C GLY A 168 31.97 -10.28 10.43
N GLY A 169 32.45 -9.99 9.22
CA GLY A 169 32.60 -8.63 8.69
C GLY A 169 31.25 -8.01 8.29
N ILE A 170 31.10 -6.69 8.45
CA ILE A 170 29.88 -5.97 8.05
C ILE A 170 29.77 -5.90 6.53
N ARG A 171 28.70 -6.48 5.98
CA ARG A 171 28.38 -6.41 4.55
C ARG A 171 27.95 -4.99 4.18
N ARG A 172 28.41 -4.54 3.01
CA ARG A 172 28.12 -3.21 2.46
C ARG A 172 27.45 -3.34 1.09
N ASP A 173 26.60 -2.38 0.75
CA ASP A 173 25.98 -2.28 -0.56
C ASP A 173 26.96 -1.79 -1.64
N LYS A 174 26.51 -1.67 -2.89
CA LYS A 174 27.33 -1.21 -4.01
C LYS A 174 27.85 0.23 -3.84
N LYS A 175 27.30 1.00 -2.90
CA LYS A 175 27.69 2.38 -2.57
C LYS A 175 28.55 2.45 -1.29
N GLY A 176 28.91 1.30 -0.70
CA GLY A 176 29.71 1.21 0.52
C GLY A 176 28.92 1.41 1.82
N LYS A 177 27.59 1.53 1.78
CA LYS A 177 26.74 1.67 2.98
C LYS A 177 26.53 0.31 3.63
N ALA A 178 26.62 0.24 4.96
CA ALA A 178 26.37 -1.00 5.69
C ALA A 178 24.93 -1.51 5.45
N ILE A 179 24.80 -2.82 5.23
CA ILE A 179 23.51 -3.47 5.03
C ILE A 179 22.91 -3.76 6.41
N ILE A 180 21.72 -3.24 6.66
CA ILE A 180 20.99 -3.38 7.94
C ILE A 180 20.03 -4.56 7.83
N LYS A 181 20.08 -5.48 8.80
CA LYS A 181 19.04 -6.49 9.05
C LYS A 181 18.11 -5.97 10.14
N SER A 182 16.82 -5.92 9.84
CA SER A 182 15.81 -5.58 10.83
C SER A 182 14.69 -6.61 10.84
N LYS A 183 14.16 -6.87 12.04
CA LYS A 183 12.92 -7.62 12.24
C LYS A 183 11.99 -6.83 13.13
N SER A 184 10.69 -7.10 13.05
CA SER A 184 9.68 -6.43 13.84
C SER A 184 8.66 -7.46 14.33
N TYR A 185 8.33 -7.36 15.60
CA TYR A 185 7.41 -8.26 16.30
C TYR A 185 6.34 -7.42 16.97
N LEU A 186 5.09 -7.83 16.83
CA LEU A 186 3.96 -7.18 17.46
C LEU A 186 3.51 -7.97 18.68
N TYR A 187 3.33 -7.26 19.78
CA TYR A 187 2.73 -7.77 21.01
C TYR A 187 1.51 -6.94 21.38
N LYS A 188 0.59 -7.54 22.11
CA LYS A 188 -0.57 -6.89 22.71
C LYS A 188 -0.49 -6.98 24.23
N LEU A 189 -0.83 -5.92 24.95
CA LEU A 189 -1.07 -5.98 26.40
C LEU A 189 -2.31 -6.85 26.66
N ASP A 190 -2.19 -7.84 27.55
CA ASP A 190 -3.33 -8.63 28.00
C ASP A 190 -3.92 -8.00 29.25
N PHE A 191 -4.83 -7.04 29.05
CA PHE A 191 -5.53 -6.34 30.12
C PHE A 191 -6.97 -6.85 30.27
N ASN A 192 -7.10 -8.17 30.37
CA ASN A 192 -8.39 -8.83 30.54
C ASN A 192 -9.03 -8.52 31.92
N LYS A 193 -10.27 -9.01 32.13
CA LYS A 193 -11.04 -8.75 33.35
C LYS A 193 -10.33 -9.23 34.63
N GLU A 194 -9.60 -10.35 34.55
CA GLU A 194 -8.89 -10.90 35.71
C GLU A 194 -7.69 -10.01 36.09
N VAL A 195 -6.87 -9.64 35.09
CA VAL A 195 -5.70 -8.77 35.29
C VAL A 195 -6.11 -7.39 35.80
N SER A 196 -7.14 -6.79 35.20
CA SER A 196 -7.67 -5.49 35.63
C SER A 196 -8.21 -5.55 37.07
N THR A 197 -9.07 -6.53 37.39
CA THR A 197 -9.61 -6.70 38.75
C THR A 197 -8.49 -6.85 39.79
N ALA A 198 -7.49 -7.69 39.51
CA ALA A 198 -6.35 -7.87 40.40
C ALA A 198 -5.55 -6.57 40.61
N PHE A 199 -5.37 -5.77 39.57
CA PHE A 199 -4.71 -4.47 39.69
C PHE A 199 -5.50 -3.49 40.56
N TYR A 200 -6.79 -3.30 40.27
CA TYR A 200 -7.63 -2.35 41.01
C TYR A 200 -7.81 -2.72 42.48
N GLU A 201 -8.00 -4.00 42.79
CA GLU A 201 -8.24 -4.45 44.17
C GLU A 201 -6.97 -4.46 45.03
N LYS A 202 -5.79 -4.76 44.44
CA LYS A 202 -4.58 -5.08 45.22
C LYS A 202 -3.45 -4.08 45.06
N HIS A 203 -3.44 -3.31 43.97
CA HIS A 203 -2.27 -2.54 43.56
C HIS A 203 -2.58 -1.05 43.29
N PHE A 204 -3.80 -0.70 42.88
CA PHE A 204 -4.13 0.66 42.48
C PHE A 204 -3.97 1.71 43.59
N THR A 205 -4.15 1.32 44.85
CA THR A 205 -3.96 2.19 46.02
C THR A 205 -2.59 2.01 46.69
N HIS A 206 -1.62 1.43 45.98
CA HIS A 206 -0.26 1.22 46.48
C HIS A 206 0.75 2.05 45.65
N PRO A 207 1.68 2.81 46.27
CA PRO A 207 2.61 3.70 45.55
C PRO A 207 3.45 3.07 44.43
N ASN A 208 3.73 1.77 44.55
CA ASN A 208 4.49 0.96 43.57
C ASN A 208 3.61 -0.13 42.93
N GLY A 209 2.29 0.07 42.92
CA GLY A 209 1.32 -0.91 42.44
C GLY A 209 1.54 -1.33 41.01
N VAL A 210 1.80 -0.38 40.10
CA VAL A 210 2.08 -0.65 38.68
C VAL A 210 3.35 -1.49 38.52
N GLU A 211 4.38 -1.26 39.33
CA GLU A 211 5.66 -1.97 39.28
C GLU A 211 5.56 -3.40 39.85
N LEU A 212 4.70 -3.60 40.85
CA LEU A 212 4.46 -4.87 41.54
C LEU A 212 3.45 -5.77 40.81
N ALA A 213 2.44 -5.18 40.16
CA ALA A 213 1.41 -5.91 39.45
C ALA A 213 1.98 -6.73 38.27
N ASN A 214 1.25 -7.76 37.86
CA ASN A 214 1.58 -8.55 36.69
C ASN A 214 0.74 -8.09 35.50
N PHE A 215 1.39 -7.56 34.46
CA PHE A 215 0.75 -7.16 33.22
C PHE A 215 1.32 -7.97 32.05
N PRO A 216 0.71 -9.11 31.71
CA PRO A 216 1.19 -9.98 30.65
C PRO A 216 1.10 -9.28 29.28
N ILE A 217 1.99 -9.69 28.38
CA ILE A 217 1.92 -9.32 26.97
C ILE A 217 1.86 -10.59 26.12
N GLN A 218 1.02 -10.56 25.09
CA GLN A 218 0.83 -11.67 24.16
C GLN A 218 1.56 -11.36 22.86
N TYR A 219 2.37 -12.31 22.37
CA TYR A 219 2.91 -12.24 21.02
C TYR A 219 1.79 -12.43 20.00
N ILE A 220 1.74 -11.54 19.01
CA ILE A 220 0.73 -11.55 17.95
C ILE A 220 1.34 -12.09 16.66
N MET A 221 2.38 -11.44 16.14
CA MET A 221 3.02 -11.82 14.87
C MET A 221 4.38 -11.15 14.65
N GLU A 222 5.17 -11.75 13.76
CA GLU A 222 6.35 -11.15 13.12
C GLU A 222 5.91 -10.57 11.77
N GLY A 223 6.40 -9.39 11.43
CA GLY A 223 6.04 -8.69 10.19
C GLY A 223 6.51 -7.25 10.23
N ASN A 224 6.33 -6.53 9.13
CA ASN A 224 6.55 -5.09 9.13
C ASN A 224 5.28 -4.33 9.56
N TYR A 225 5.38 -3.00 9.62
CA TYR A 225 4.25 -2.15 10.02
C TYR A 225 3.02 -2.30 9.11
N ASP A 226 3.22 -2.46 7.80
CA ASP A 226 2.12 -2.66 6.84
C ASP A 226 1.46 -4.03 7.04
N ASP A 227 2.24 -5.07 7.34
CA ASP A 227 1.71 -6.39 7.70
C ASP A 227 0.81 -6.32 8.94
N PHE A 228 1.24 -5.56 9.96
CA PHE A 228 0.46 -5.36 11.17
C PHE A 228 -0.86 -4.65 10.88
N LYS A 229 -0.82 -3.53 10.16
CA LYS A 229 -2.02 -2.79 9.72
C LYS A 229 -2.98 -3.67 8.92
N LYS A 230 -2.44 -4.57 8.08
CA LYS A 230 -3.23 -5.44 7.21
C LYS A 230 -3.86 -6.62 7.95
N LYS A 231 -3.17 -7.23 8.91
CA LYS A 231 -3.59 -8.51 9.53
C LYS A 231 -4.24 -8.35 10.90
N VAL A 232 -3.99 -7.26 11.61
CA VAL A 232 -4.57 -7.00 12.93
C VAL A 232 -5.88 -6.25 12.78
N SER A 233 -6.98 -6.91 13.15
CA SER A 233 -8.35 -6.35 13.05
C SER A 233 -8.50 -5.01 13.78
N ASP A 234 -7.94 -4.90 14.98
CA ASP A 234 -7.98 -3.67 15.79
C ASP A 234 -7.26 -2.48 15.13
N PHE A 235 -6.43 -2.70 14.11
CA PHE A 235 -5.72 -1.64 13.37
C PHE A 235 -6.49 -1.13 12.16
N LYS A 236 -7.58 -1.81 11.78
CA LYS A 236 -8.44 -1.42 10.65
C LYS A 236 -9.50 -0.44 11.15
N VAL A 237 -9.53 0.76 10.60
CA VAL A 237 -10.56 1.75 10.92
C VAL A 237 -11.94 1.22 10.54
N GLN A 238 -12.91 1.33 11.45
CA GLN A 238 -14.29 0.91 11.23
C GLN A 238 -15.26 2.06 11.46
N ALA A 239 -16.30 2.17 10.63
CA ALA A 239 -17.31 3.19 10.81
C ALA A 239 -18.64 2.83 10.16
N THR A 240 -19.72 3.39 10.68
CA THR A 240 -21.05 3.20 10.09
C THR A 240 -21.28 4.15 8.92
N VAL A 241 -21.88 3.65 7.85
CA VAL A 241 -22.38 4.47 6.74
C VAL A 241 -23.61 5.27 7.21
N LEU A 242 -23.51 6.60 7.16
CA LEU A 242 -24.55 7.53 7.61
C LEU A 242 -25.40 8.11 6.47
N GLY A 243 -24.92 8.01 5.23
CA GLY A 243 -25.60 8.50 4.04
C GLY A 243 -25.03 7.84 2.79
N THR A 244 -25.76 7.91 1.67
CA THR A 244 -25.41 7.19 0.42
C THR A 244 -25.33 8.06 -0.84
N ALA A 245 -25.75 9.32 -0.78
CA ALA A 245 -25.69 10.27 -1.89
C ALA A 245 -25.19 11.67 -1.42
N PRO A 246 -23.89 11.85 -1.13
CA PRO A 246 -22.79 10.88 -1.28
C PRO A 246 -22.70 9.87 -0.13
N ILE A 247 -21.87 8.83 -0.30
CA ILE A 247 -21.55 7.90 0.79
C ILE A 247 -20.72 8.67 1.84
N VAL A 248 -21.16 8.67 3.09
CA VAL A 248 -20.53 9.43 4.19
C VAL A 248 -20.45 8.64 5.48
N ALA A 249 -19.40 8.91 6.27
CA ALA A 249 -19.19 8.34 7.60
C ALA A 249 -18.40 9.29 8.51
N LYS A 250 -18.54 9.09 9.83
CA LYS A 250 -17.79 9.82 10.88
C LYS A 250 -16.40 9.20 11.09
N VAL A 251 -15.53 9.42 10.12
CA VAL A 251 -14.08 9.14 10.18
C VAL A 251 -13.35 10.31 9.56
N GLY A 252 -12.08 10.51 9.89
CA GLY A 252 -11.33 11.67 9.43
C GLY A 252 -9.85 11.63 9.79
N LEU A 253 -9.28 12.82 10.01
CA LEU A 253 -7.86 13.00 10.29
C LEU A 253 -7.39 12.28 11.58
N LYS A 254 -8.27 12.16 12.59
CA LYS A 254 -7.98 11.44 13.84
C LYS A 254 -7.70 9.96 13.60
N GLU A 255 -8.40 9.33 12.67
CA GLU A 255 -8.19 7.94 12.26
C GLU A 255 -7.11 7.81 11.16
N GLY A 256 -6.47 8.91 10.76
CA GLY A 256 -5.42 8.91 9.76
C GLY A 256 -5.91 8.67 8.32
N VAL A 257 -7.18 8.96 8.05
CA VAL A 257 -7.82 8.77 6.74
C VAL A 257 -7.16 9.65 5.68
N LYS A 258 -6.85 9.06 4.51
CA LYS A 258 -6.29 9.75 3.35
C LYS A 258 -7.16 9.54 2.11
N ILE A 259 -7.04 10.46 1.16
CA ILE A 259 -7.70 10.36 -0.16
C ILE A 259 -7.34 9.01 -0.79
N ASP A 260 -8.30 8.37 -1.45
CA ASP A 260 -8.12 7.06 -2.09
C ASP A 260 -7.83 5.89 -1.14
N ASP A 261 -7.89 6.08 0.19
CA ASP A 261 -7.91 4.94 1.10
C ASP A 261 -9.14 4.07 0.86
N ARG A 262 -8.92 2.75 0.92
CA ARG A 262 -9.90 1.75 0.54
C ARG A 262 -10.63 1.25 1.77
N TYR A 263 -11.95 1.13 1.65
CA TYR A 263 -12.82 0.53 2.64
C TYR A 263 -13.71 -0.53 1.99
N ASP A 264 -13.77 -1.70 2.60
CA ASP A 264 -14.76 -2.71 2.29
C ASP A 264 -16.07 -2.34 3.03
N VAL A 265 -17.20 -2.37 2.32
CA VAL A 265 -18.52 -2.10 2.90
C VAL A 265 -19.18 -3.42 3.24
N MET A 266 -19.41 -3.65 4.52
CA MET A 266 -19.89 -4.91 5.07
C MET A 266 -21.36 -4.79 5.52
N GLU A 267 -22.13 -5.84 5.24
CA GLU A 267 -23.53 -6.02 5.67
C GLU A 267 -23.59 -7.22 6.61
N LEU A 268 -24.19 -7.05 7.78
CA LEU A 268 -24.50 -8.17 8.67
C LEU A 268 -25.73 -8.89 8.14
N VAL A 269 -25.58 -10.17 7.84
CA VAL A 269 -26.66 -11.03 7.33
C VAL A 269 -26.83 -12.22 8.26
N GLU A 270 -28.06 -12.50 8.66
CA GLU A 270 -28.36 -13.71 9.40
C GLU A 270 -28.32 -14.93 8.48
N LYS A 271 -27.56 -15.94 8.86
CA LYS A 271 -27.48 -17.24 8.17
C LYS A 271 -27.47 -18.32 9.25
N ASP A 272 -28.46 -19.21 9.20
CA ASP A 272 -28.57 -20.36 10.12
C ASP A 272 -28.59 -19.93 11.61
N GLY A 273 -29.24 -18.81 11.93
CA GLY A 273 -29.31 -18.23 13.27
C GLY A 273 -28.03 -17.55 13.76
N GLN A 274 -26.99 -17.46 12.91
CA GLN A 274 -25.75 -16.73 13.19
C GLN A 274 -25.63 -15.47 12.32
N GLN A 275 -25.13 -14.38 12.89
CA GLN A 275 -24.79 -13.19 12.10
C GLN A 275 -23.47 -13.41 11.36
N VAL A 276 -23.50 -13.29 10.03
CA VAL A 276 -22.35 -13.41 9.15
C VAL A 276 -22.14 -12.10 8.40
N SER A 277 -20.92 -11.57 8.47
CA SER A 277 -20.53 -10.37 7.73
C SER A 277 -20.29 -10.69 6.25
N LYS A 278 -20.96 -9.96 5.34
CA LYS A 278 -20.78 -10.10 3.88
C LYS A 278 -20.38 -8.78 3.25
N ARG A 279 -19.35 -8.80 2.40
CA ARG A 279 -18.94 -7.61 1.64
C ARG A 279 -19.95 -7.28 0.55
N ARG A 280 -20.52 -6.09 0.61
CA ARG A 280 -21.51 -5.55 -0.32
C ARG A 280 -20.88 -4.77 -1.47
N ALA A 281 -19.91 -3.93 -1.12
CA ALA A 281 -19.21 -3.04 -2.04
C ALA A 281 -17.80 -2.73 -1.51
N VAL A 282 -17.02 -2.04 -2.33
CA VAL A 282 -15.79 -1.38 -1.94
C VAL A 282 -15.93 0.09 -2.29
N VAL A 283 -15.54 0.94 -1.36
CA VAL A 283 -15.53 2.39 -1.52
C VAL A 283 -14.13 2.92 -1.28
N ARG A 284 -13.89 4.14 -1.78
CA ARG A 284 -12.64 4.86 -1.58
C ARG A 284 -12.92 6.29 -1.13
N VAL A 285 -12.01 6.85 -0.35
CA VAL A 285 -12.14 8.19 0.22
C VAL A 285 -12.02 9.26 -0.88
N ARG A 286 -12.94 10.25 -0.86
CA ARG A 286 -12.90 11.45 -1.73
C ARG A 286 -12.03 12.54 -1.11
N SER A 287 -11.89 13.66 -1.80
CA SER A 287 -11.16 14.83 -1.30
C SER A 287 -11.75 15.49 -0.05
N LYS A 288 -13.06 15.32 0.23
CA LYS A 288 -13.67 15.80 1.47
C LYS A 288 -13.40 14.79 2.58
N ILE A 289 -12.46 15.12 3.46
CA ILE A 289 -12.12 14.37 4.68
C ILE A 289 -12.49 15.26 5.86
N ALA A 290 -13.21 14.69 6.83
CA ALA A 290 -13.60 15.42 8.03
C ALA A 290 -12.39 15.75 8.89
N ASP A 291 -12.34 16.99 9.39
CA ASP A 291 -11.42 17.33 10.47
C ASP A 291 -12.08 17.05 11.83
N ASN A 292 -11.76 15.88 12.38
CA ASN A 292 -12.23 15.43 13.68
C ASN A 292 -11.08 15.37 14.70
N SER A 293 -10.05 16.20 14.53
CA SER A 293 -8.88 16.22 15.42
C SER A 293 -9.21 16.73 16.83
N ASP A 294 -10.30 17.47 17.00
CA ASP A 294 -10.80 17.93 18.30
C ASP A 294 -11.64 16.88 19.06
N VAL A 295 -11.96 17.18 20.31
CA VAL A 295 -12.90 16.40 21.14
C VAL A 295 -14.31 16.49 20.55
N ALA A 296 -15.04 15.37 20.57
CA ALA A 296 -16.40 15.31 20.06
C ALA A 296 -17.35 16.22 20.86
N THR A 297 -18.26 16.90 20.15
CA THR A 297 -19.25 17.81 20.77
C THR A 297 -20.66 17.20 20.81
N GLY A 298 -20.89 16.10 20.10
CA GLY A 298 -22.20 15.46 19.92
C GLY A 298 -22.92 15.91 18.66
N ASP A 299 -22.52 17.04 18.05
CA ASP A 299 -23.23 17.67 16.94
C ASP A 299 -22.37 17.76 15.67
N THR A 300 -21.42 16.83 15.48
CA THR A 300 -20.50 16.86 14.34
C THR A 300 -21.25 16.64 13.03
N THR A 301 -21.23 17.67 12.18
CA THR A 301 -21.81 17.65 10.83
C THR A 301 -20.78 17.43 9.74
N ASP A 302 -19.48 17.58 10.05
CA ASP A 302 -18.44 17.33 9.06
C ASP A 302 -18.18 15.83 8.93
N LEU A 303 -18.28 15.34 7.70
CA LEU A 303 -18.26 13.91 7.40
C LEU A 303 -17.34 13.66 6.21
N THR A 304 -16.53 12.61 6.31
CA THR A 304 -15.72 12.14 5.19
C THR A 304 -16.61 11.56 4.13
N GLN A 305 -16.35 11.95 2.88
CA GLN A 305 -17.08 11.44 1.73
C GLN A 305 -16.31 10.33 1.05
N PHE A 306 -17.07 9.39 0.48
CA PHE A 306 -16.55 8.25 -0.25
C PHE A 306 -17.16 8.20 -1.66
N TYR A 307 -16.43 7.57 -2.58
CA TYR A 307 -16.92 7.18 -3.89
C TYR A 307 -16.93 5.67 -4.01
N LYS A 308 -17.92 5.14 -4.73
CA LYS A 308 -18.01 3.70 -4.98
C LYS A 308 -16.90 3.29 -5.95
N PHE A 309 -16.13 2.29 -5.56
CA PHE A 309 -15.07 1.71 -6.37
C PHE A 309 -15.59 0.50 -7.15
N ILE A 310 -16.12 -0.51 -6.45
CA ILE A 310 -16.75 -1.68 -7.07
C ILE A 310 -17.90 -2.21 -6.21
N GLY A 311 -18.91 -2.83 -6.82
CA GLY A 311 -19.89 -3.64 -6.13
C GLY A 311 -21.29 -3.03 -6.05
N LEU A 312 -22.13 -3.64 -5.21
CA LEU A 312 -23.56 -3.36 -5.13
C LEU A 312 -23.85 -1.99 -4.49
N ASN A 313 -25.13 -1.65 -4.40
CA ASN A 313 -25.55 -0.44 -3.69
C ASN A 313 -25.23 -0.56 -2.20
N VAL A 314 -24.71 0.55 -1.68
CA VAL A 314 -24.45 0.76 -0.25
C VAL A 314 -25.73 1.32 0.37
N LYS A 315 -26.01 0.94 1.62
CA LYS A 315 -27.14 1.43 2.41
C LYS A 315 -26.62 2.02 3.72
N GLU A 316 -27.41 2.93 4.28
CA GLU A 316 -27.18 3.42 5.64
C GLU A 316 -27.24 2.27 6.65
N GLY A 317 -26.41 2.36 7.69
CA GLY A 317 -26.26 1.32 8.70
C GLY A 317 -25.31 0.17 8.34
N MET A 318 -24.80 0.11 7.10
CA MET A 318 -23.68 -0.79 6.75
C MET A 318 -22.37 -0.31 7.41
N THR A 319 -21.41 -1.22 7.56
CA THR A 319 -20.12 -0.93 8.21
C THR A 319 -19.01 -0.81 7.17
N LEU A 320 -18.30 0.32 7.16
CA LEU A 320 -17.02 0.49 6.48
C LEU A 320 -15.92 -0.16 7.31
N VAL A 321 -15.04 -0.92 6.66
CA VAL A 321 -13.84 -1.49 7.26
C VAL A 321 -12.65 -1.17 6.38
N GLU A 322 -11.64 -0.49 6.93
CA GLU A 322 -10.41 -0.14 6.22
C GLU A 322 -9.73 -1.40 5.67
N HIS A 323 -9.32 -1.32 4.41
CA HIS A 323 -8.53 -2.34 3.75
C HIS A 323 -7.21 -1.73 3.29
N HIS A 324 -6.17 -1.90 4.11
CA HIS A 324 -4.83 -1.37 3.82
C HIS A 324 -4.25 -1.99 2.55
N GLU A 325 -3.70 -1.15 1.67
CA GLU A 325 -3.11 -1.53 0.40
C GLU A 325 -1.80 -0.77 0.20
N LEU A 326 -0.86 -1.36 -0.55
CA LEU A 326 0.41 -0.71 -0.89
C LEU A 326 0.20 0.42 -1.91
N GLY A 327 -0.90 0.35 -2.68
CA GLY A 327 -1.35 1.40 -3.59
C GLY A 327 -0.70 1.35 -4.96
N PHE A 328 0.11 0.32 -5.25
CA PHE A 328 0.67 0.11 -6.58
C PHE A 328 -0.10 -0.97 -7.35
N SER A 329 0.03 -0.95 -8.67
CA SER A 329 -0.54 -1.95 -9.56
C SER A 329 0.42 -2.31 -10.68
N VAL A 330 0.31 -3.53 -11.18
CA VAL A 330 1.07 -4.03 -12.33
C VAL A 330 0.08 -4.39 -13.43
N SER A 331 0.33 -3.87 -14.62
CA SER A 331 -0.58 -3.96 -15.77
C SER A 331 0.15 -4.44 -17.03
N PRO A 332 0.25 -5.75 -17.31
CA PRO A 332 0.65 -6.24 -18.62
C PRO A 332 -0.41 -5.89 -19.67
N PHE A 333 0.03 -5.52 -20.88
CA PHE A 333 -0.86 -5.18 -21.99
C PHE A 333 -0.27 -5.57 -23.34
N VAL A 334 -1.16 -5.77 -24.31
CA VAL A 334 -0.84 -5.95 -25.73
C VAL A 334 -1.75 -5.04 -26.55
N GLN A 335 -1.15 -4.34 -27.51
CA GLN A 335 -1.80 -3.48 -28.47
C GLN A 335 -1.30 -3.81 -29.88
N THR A 336 -2.00 -3.31 -30.89
CA THR A 336 -1.66 -3.50 -32.30
C THR A 336 -0.24 -3.06 -32.68
N ASN A 337 0.36 -2.14 -31.93
CA ASN A 337 1.67 -1.56 -32.20
C ASN A 337 2.68 -1.70 -31.04
N GLN A 338 2.31 -2.34 -29.93
CA GLN A 338 3.23 -2.54 -28.79
C GLN A 338 2.73 -3.63 -27.83
N PHE A 339 3.62 -4.20 -27.05
CA PHE A 339 3.28 -4.92 -25.83
C PHE A 339 4.20 -4.50 -24.71
N GLY A 340 3.74 -4.59 -23.48
CA GLY A 340 4.56 -4.15 -22.36
C GLY A 340 3.89 -4.33 -21.02
N VAL A 341 4.49 -3.67 -20.04
CA VAL A 341 4.02 -3.62 -18.66
C VAL A 341 3.96 -2.16 -18.21
N MET A 342 2.91 -1.82 -17.47
CA MET A 342 2.78 -0.57 -16.76
C MET A 342 2.72 -0.84 -15.27
N ILE A 343 3.49 -0.08 -14.49
CA ILE A 343 3.42 -0.09 -13.03
C ILE A 343 2.88 1.28 -12.61
N ASP A 344 1.72 1.32 -11.94
CA ASP A 344 1.11 2.56 -11.45
C ASP A 344 1.08 2.63 -9.92
N TYR A 345 1.21 3.82 -9.35
CA TYR A 345 1.13 4.09 -7.90
C TYR A 345 0.12 5.21 -7.64
N ARG A 346 -0.87 4.96 -6.76
CA ARG A 346 -1.89 5.92 -6.38
C ARG A 346 -1.28 7.07 -5.57
N THR A 347 -1.48 8.29 -6.03
CA THR A 347 -0.82 9.47 -5.46
C THR A 347 -1.38 9.93 -4.13
N LYS A 348 -2.61 9.50 -3.78
CA LYS A 348 -3.37 9.95 -2.60
C LYS A 348 -3.57 11.48 -2.55
N LYS A 349 -3.37 12.19 -3.67
CA LYS A 349 -3.59 13.65 -3.78
C LYS A 349 -4.97 13.99 -4.36
N PHE A 350 -5.39 13.22 -5.34
CA PHE A 350 -6.70 13.35 -5.98
C PHE A 350 -7.33 11.97 -6.12
N PRO A 351 -8.66 11.85 -5.97
CA PRO A 351 -9.34 10.58 -6.10
C PRO A 351 -9.06 9.92 -7.45
N GLY A 352 -8.59 8.67 -7.48
CA GLY A 352 -8.31 7.94 -8.71
C GLY A 352 -7.05 8.36 -9.49
N LEU A 353 -6.24 9.30 -8.99
CA LEU A 353 -5.01 9.74 -9.67
C LEU A 353 -3.83 8.85 -9.30
N ALA A 354 -3.16 8.31 -10.32
CA ALA A 354 -1.92 7.56 -10.18
C ALA A 354 -0.81 8.13 -11.07
N VAL A 355 0.44 7.94 -10.64
CA VAL A 355 1.62 8.06 -11.50
C VAL A 355 1.96 6.69 -12.05
N TYR A 356 2.47 6.60 -13.27
CA TYR A 356 2.89 5.33 -13.85
C TYR A 356 4.29 5.38 -14.42
N ALA A 357 4.96 4.22 -14.38
CA ALA A 357 6.10 3.88 -15.20
C ALA A 357 5.68 2.82 -16.21
N LYS A 358 6.11 2.94 -17.46
CA LYS A 358 5.77 2.02 -18.55
C LYS A 358 7.03 1.53 -19.22
N PHE A 359 7.11 0.23 -19.47
CA PHE A 359 8.13 -0.39 -20.32
C PHE A 359 7.44 -1.23 -21.39
N ASP A 360 7.77 -0.99 -22.66
CA ASP A 360 7.13 -1.66 -23.78
C ASP A 360 8.07 -1.88 -24.95
N ILE A 361 7.69 -2.81 -25.81
CA ILE A 361 8.39 -3.14 -27.05
C ILE A 361 7.43 -2.85 -28.22
N PRO A 362 7.79 -1.94 -29.13
CA PRO A 362 6.96 -1.61 -30.28
C PRO A 362 6.97 -2.72 -31.35
N PHE A 363 5.81 -2.92 -31.97
CA PHE A 363 5.61 -3.76 -33.15
C PHE A 363 5.27 -2.89 -34.36
N GLY A 364 5.87 -3.21 -35.50
CA GLY A 364 5.72 -2.46 -36.73
C GLY A 364 6.37 -3.22 -37.88
N LYS A 365 7.18 -2.51 -38.67
CA LYS A 365 8.03 -3.11 -39.69
C LYS A 365 9.44 -3.37 -39.13
N LYS A 366 9.92 -4.59 -39.32
CA LYS A 366 11.35 -4.92 -39.36
C LYS A 366 11.89 -4.44 -40.70
N ILE A 367 12.81 -3.49 -40.66
CA ILE A 367 13.53 -2.97 -41.82
C ILE A 367 14.77 -3.81 -42.01
N ILE A 368 14.99 -4.32 -43.21
CA ILE A 368 16.16 -5.14 -43.56
C ILE A 368 16.88 -4.43 -44.70
N ILE A 369 18.13 -4.07 -44.46
CA ILE A 369 19.03 -3.40 -45.41
C ILE A 369 20.07 -4.43 -45.86
N ASP A 370 20.22 -4.62 -47.17
CA ASP A 370 21.26 -5.51 -47.72
C ASP A 370 22.55 -4.77 -48.07
N GLU A 371 23.58 -5.50 -48.48
CA GLU A 371 24.89 -4.97 -48.87
C GLU A 371 24.85 -4.01 -50.08
N GLN A 372 23.73 -3.93 -50.80
CA GLN A 372 23.51 -3.00 -51.91
C GLN A 372 22.57 -1.85 -51.51
N ASP A 373 22.36 -1.62 -50.20
CA ASP A 373 21.46 -0.61 -49.63
C ASP A 373 19.98 -0.76 -50.03
N ASN A 374 19.56 -1.94 -50.52
CA ASN A 374 18.14 -2.15 -50.79
C ASN A 374 17.36 -2.37 -49.49
N ILE A 375 16.24 -1.66 -49.37
CA ILE A 375 15.37 -1.74 -48.20
C ILE A 375 14.23 -2.72 -48.47
N SER A 376 14.13 -3.75 -47.63
CA SER A 376 12.96 -4.63 -47.55
C SER A 376 12.32 -4.56 -46.17
N THR A 377 11.01 -4.82 -46.11
CA THR A 377 10.27 -4.72 -44.84
C THR A 377 9.43 -5.96 -44.55
N LYS A 378 9.39 -6.37 -43.28
CA LYS A 378 8.57 -7.48 -42.79
C LYS A 378 7.83 -7.05 -41.52
N THR A 379 6.56 -7.40 -41.36
CA THR A 379 5.85 -7.10 -40.10
C THR A 379 6.44 -7.91 -38.94
N GLY A 380 6.69 -7.27 -37.81
CA GLY A 380 7.26 -7.91 -36.62
C GLY A 380 7.58 -6.90 -35.52
N LEU A 381 8.53 -7.25 -34.65
CA LEU A 381 9.11 -6.28 -33.71
C LEU A 381 9.76 -5.15 -34.51
N LEU A 382 9.54 -3.90 -34.09
CA LEU A 382 10.23 -2.76 -34.69
C LEU A 382 11.73 -2.97 -34.48
N SER A 383 12.45 -3.10 -35.59
CA SER A 383 13.87 -3.42 -35.60
C SER A 383 14.49 -3.06 -36.94
N ILE A 384 15.81 -2.87 -36.94
CA ILE A 384 16.62 -2.69 -38.15
C ILE A 384 17.61 -3.84 -38.22
N GLY A 385 17.59 -4.62 -39.29
CA GLY A 385 18.54 -5.68 -39.56
C GLY A 385 19.44 -5.32 -40.75
N TYR A 386 20.73 -5.62 -40.64
CA TYR A 386 21.67 -5.56 -41.76
C TYR A 386 21.95 -6.98 -42.25
N LYS A 387 21.75 -7.22 -43.54
CA LYS A 387 21.93 -8.54 -44.15
C LYS A 387 23.35 -8.65 -44.71
N ASP A 388 24.13 -9.51 -44.11
CA ASP A 388 25.42 -9.97 -44.60
C ASP A 388 25.22 -11.27 -45.37
N SER A 389 25.61 -11.29 -46.64
CA SER A 389 25.45 -12.43 -47.55
C SER A 389 26.31 -13.63 -47.14
N SER A 390 27.35 -13.41 -46.33
CA SER A 390 28.23 -14.46 -45.81
C SER A 390 27.65 -15.19 -44.59
N LYS A 391 26.61 -14.64 -43.95
CA LYS A 391 26.01 -15.17 -42.72
C LYS A 391 24.69 -15.88 -42.97
N THR A 392 24.38 -16.87 -42.13
CA THR A 392 23.06 -17.52 -42.13
C THR A 392 21.95 -16.54 -41.70
N SER A 393 20.69 -16.90 -41.95
CA SER A 393 19.55 -16.06 -41.51
C SER A 393 19.49 -15.90 -39.99
N ILE A 394 19.92 -16.92 -39.23
CA ILE A 394 19.92 -16.89 -37.77
C ILE A 394 21.04 -15.99 -37.24
N GLU A 395 22.25 -16.10 -37.81
CA GLU A 395 23.38 -15.22 -37.47
C GLU A 395 23.08 -13.76 -37.78
N ASN A 396 22.45 -13.49 -38.93
CA ASN A 396 21.98 -12.13 -39.28
C ASN A 396 20.94 -11.60 -38.28
N GLU A 397 20.04 -12.44 -37.74
CA GLU A 397 19.10 -11.99 -36.70
C GLU A 397 19.77 -11.75 -35.34
N LEU A 398 20.79 -12.53 -34.98
CA LEU A 398 21.46 -12.43 -33.67
C LEU A 398 22.50 -11.31 -33.61
N GLU A 399 23.26 -11.09 -34.68
CA GLU A 399 24.43 -10.21 -34.67
C GLU A 399 24.18 -8.86 -35.34
N ASN A 400 23.23 -8.80 -36.27
CA ASN A 400 23.07 -7.64 -37.15
C ASN A 400 21.69 -6.97 -37.01
N THR A 401 20.89 -7.33 -35.99
CA THR A 401 19.56 -6.73 -35.76
C THR A 401 19.55 -5.84 -34.51
N VAL A 402 19.22 -4.56 -34.72
CA VAL A 402 18.98 -3.57 -33.66
C VAL A 402 17.49 -3.58 -33.30
N HIS A 403 17.19 -3.90 -32.03
CA HIS A 403 15.84 -3.87 -31.47
C HIS A 403 15.59 -2.58 -30.71
N PHE A 404 14.34 -2.10 -30.73
CA PHE A 404 13.92 -0.91 -30.00
C PHE A 404 13.06 -1.27 -28.78
N TYR A 405 13.25 -0.53 -27.70
CA TYR A 405 12.49 -0.63 -26.46
C TYR A 405 12.07 0.77 -26.02
N ARG A 406 10.96 0.88 -25.29
CA ARG A 406 10.49 2.16 -24.76
C ARG A 406 10.35 2.10 -23.25
N GLY A 407 10.80 3.16 -22.60
CA GLY A 407 10.58 3.40 -21.18
C GLY A 407 10.01 4.80 -21.00
N GLY A 408 8.96 4.94 -20.19
CA GLY A 408 8.29 6.22 -20.00
C GLY A 408 7.63 6.35 -18.64
N ILE A 409 7.28 7.58 -18.30
CA ILE A 409 6.54 7.93 -17.08
C ILE A 409 5.36 8.84 -17.43
N GLY A 410 4.34 8.82 -16.59
CA GLY A 410 3.17 9.67 -16.80
C GLY A 410 2.19 9.64 -15.64
N PHE A 411 1.02 10.22 -15.89
CA PHE A 411 -0.10 10.26 -14.96
C PHE A 411 -1.30 9.58 -15.60
N ILE A 412 -2.09 8.89 -14.78
CA ILE A 412 -3.37 8.30 -15.19
C ILE A 412 -4.44 8.62 -14.16
N GLN A 413 -5.59 9.06 -14.65
CA GLN A 413 -6.76 9.36 -13.84
C GLN A 413 -7.83 8.31 -14.12
N GLU A 414 -8.30 7.64 -13.07
CA GLU A 414 -9.32 6.59 -13.13
C GLU A 414 -10.67 7.08 -12.59
N PHE A 415 -11.74 6.77 -13.31
CA PHE A 415 -13.12 7.07 -12.96
C PHE A 415 -13.92 5.77 -12.92
N ASN A 416 -14.49 5.44 -11.76
CA ASN A 416 -15.28 4.22 -11.57
C ASN A 416 -16.77 4.54 -11.71
N PHE A 417 -17.49 3.74 -12.48
CA PHE A 417 -18.92 3.91 -12.76
C PHE A 417 -19.62 2.56 -12.93
N ALA A 418 -20.96 2.57 -12.95
CA ALA A 418 -21.79 1.40 -13.26
C ALA A 418 -21.31 0.06 -12.62
N ARG A 419 -21.21 0.02 -11.29
CA ARG A 419 -20.92 -1.17 -10.45
C ARG A 419 -19.50 -1.73 -10.59
N ASN A 420 -19.06 -2.09 -11.79
CA ASN A 420 -17.81 -2.80 -12.05
C ASN A 420 -17.02 -2.19 -13.22
N PHE A 421 -17.48 -1.07 -13.78
CA PHE A 421 -16.84 -0.44 -14.93
C PHE A 421 -15.99 0.76 -14.52
N SER A 422 -15.01 1.06 -15.36
CA SER A 422 -14.09 2.16 -15.14
C SER A 422 -13.64 2.72 -16.47
N ALA A 423 -13.36 4.02 -16.49
CA ALA A 423 -12.75 4.71 -17.60
C ALA A 423 -11.53 5.44 -17.06
N SER A 424 -10.43 5.40 -17.79
CA SER A 424 -9.22 6.10 -17.39
C SER A 424 -8.61 6.84 -18.56
N PHE A 425 -8.03 7.99 -18.28
CA PHE A 425 -7.25 8.78 -19.23
C PHE A 425 -5.86 8.99 -18.65
N GLY A 426 -4.83 8.84 -19.47
CA GLY A 426 -3.45 9.05 -19.06
C GLY A 426 -2.67 9.82 -20.11
N VAL A 427 -1.66 10.54 -19.63
CA VAL A 427 -0.67 11.25 -20.44
C VAL A 427 0.71 11.01 -19.87
N GLY A 428 1.69 10.89 -20.74
CA GLY A 428 3.06 10.69 -20.33
C GLY A 428 4.03 10.89 -21.48
N GLY A 429 5.28 10.53 -21.22
CA GLY A 429 6.33 10.56 -22.22
C GLY A 429 7.53 9.77 -21.76
N GLY A 430 8.47 9.57 -22.67
CA GLY A 430 9.60 8.70 -22.41
C GLY A 430 10.68 8.73 -23.47
N TRP A 431 11.50 7.70 -23.41
CA TRP A 431 12.68 7.51 -24.24
C TRP A 431 12.61 6.19 -24.98
N VAL A 432 13.25 6.17 -26.14
CA VAL A 432 13.51 4.94 -26.88
C VAL A 432 14.94 4.50 -26.62
N PHE A 433 15.11 3.21 -26.33
CA PHE A 433 16.38 2.52 -26.17
C PHE A 433 16.59 1.56 -27.34
N HIS A 434 17.85 1.24 -27.64
CA HIS A 434 18.21 0.30 -28.71
C HIS A 434 19.31 -0.68 -28.25
N SER A 435 19.33 -1.90 -28.81
CA SER A 435 20.23 -2.99 -28.37
C SER A 435 21.64 -2.97 -28.96
N GLY A 436 21.90 -2.21 -30.02
CA GLY A 436 23.18 -2.20 -30.73
C GLY A 436 23.43 -0.88 -31.48
N ASP A 437 24.58 -0.77 -32.13
CA ASP A 437 24.98 0.45 -32.84
C ASP A 437 24.23 0.62 -34.17
N LEU A 438 23.73 1.84 -34.42
CA LEU A 438 23.08 2.21 -35.69
C LEU A 438 24.10 2.68 -36.73
N GLY A 439 25.16 1.91 -36.95
CA GLY A 439 26.36 2.27 -37.71
C GLY A 439 26.15 3.28 -38.85
N THR A 440 26.85 4.42 -38.78
CA THR A 440 27.07 5.29 -39.93
C THR A 440 28.58 5.52 -40.07
N GLU A 441 29.12 5.23 -41.25
CA GLU A 441 30.50 5.48 -41.62
C GLU A 441 30.74 7.00 -41.71
N ASN A 442 31.06 7.63 -40.58
CA ASN A 442 32.07 8.68 -40.42
C ASN A 442 31.87 9.40 -39.08
N SER A 443 32.78 9.11 -38.14
CA SER A 443 33.14 9.94 -36.98
C SER A 443 32.02 10.39 -36.02
N LYS A 444 32.12 9.84 -34.79
CA LYS A 444 31.35 10.07 -33.55
C LYS A 444 30.14 9.14 -33.42
N GLU A 445 30.15 8.36 -32.35
CA GLU A 445 29.00 7.66 -31.77
C GLU A 445 27.73 8.52 -31.84
N SER A 446 26.96 8.40 -32.92
CA SER A 446 25.71 9.12 -33.07
C SER A 446 24.66 8.39 -32.24
N LYS A 447 24.65 8.68 -30.93
CA LYS A 447 23.64 8.17 -29.99
C LYS A 447 22.27 8.60 -30.47
N LEU A 448 21.43 7.65 -30.87
CA LEU A 448 20.05 7.91 -31.20
C LEU A 448 19.33 8.43 -29.95
N LYS A 449 18.86 9.67 -29.99
CA LYS A 449 18.07 10.28 -28.91
C LYS A 449 16.64 10.52 -29.40
N THR A 450 15.81 9.50 -29.25
CA THR A 450 14.37 9.61 -29.54
C THR A 450 13.58 9.65 -28.25
N TYR A 451 12.73 10.68 -28.14
CA TYR A 451 11.77 10.85 -27.07
C TYR A 451 10.37 10.63 -27.62
N TYR A 452 9.38 10.41 -26.76
CA TYR A 452 7.99 10.36 -27.19
C TYR A 452 7.05 10.98 -26.17
N GLY A 453 5.93 11.50 -26.65
CA GLY A 453 4.74 11.80 -25.85
C GLY A 453 3.66 10.75 -26.13
N GLU A 454 2.90 10.38 -25.10
CA GLU A 454 1.81 9.42 -25.20
C GLU A 454 0.56 9.97 -24.51
N ALA A 455 -0.59 9.78 -25.17
CA ALA A 455 -1.90 9.87 -24.54
C ALA A 455 -2.57 8.49 -24.62
N LEU A 456 -3.24 8.07 -23.55
CA LEU A 456 -3.93 6.79 -23.50
C LEU A 456 -5.31 6.91 -22.87
N GLY A 457 -6.26 6.14 -23.41
CA GLY A 457 -7.59 5.93 -22.86
C GLY A 457 -7.79 4.45 -22.54
N ARG A 458 -8.39 4.16 -21.38
CA ARG A 458 -8.73 2.80 -20.95
C ARG A 458 -10.20 2.70 -20.61
N PHE A 459 -10.78 1.56 -20.96
CA PHE A 459 -12.08 1.13 -20.45
C PHE A 459 -11.89 -0.20 -19.74
N GLY A 460 -12.18 -0.25 -18.45
CA GLY A 460 -11.92 -1.39 -17.60
C GLY A 460 -13.17 -2.06 -17.03
N LEU A 461 -13.14 -3.38 -16.96
CA LEU A 461 -14.08 -4.25 -16.24
C LEU A 461 -13.37 -4.83 -15.02
N MET A 462 -13.80 -4.42 -13.83
CA MET A 462 -13.30 -4.93 -12.57
C MET A 462 -14.00 -6.25 -12.22
N LEU A 463 -13.22 -7.32 -12.10
CA LEU A 463 -13.71 -8.64 -11.70
C LEU A 463 -13.59 -8.83 -10.19
N SER A 464 -12.60 -8.19 -9.57
CA SER A 464 -12.45 -8.09 -8.12
C SER A 464 -11.87 -6.70 -7.76
N PRO A 465 -11.83 -6.32 -6.48
CA PRO A 465 -11.19 -5.06 -6.08
C PRO A 465 -9.69 -4.96 -6.44
N ASN A 466 -9.03 -6.10 -6.67
CA ASN A 466 -7.60 -6.19 -6.96
C ASN A 466 -7.30 -6.67 -8.39
N PHE A 467 -8.33 -6.97 -9.20
CA PHE A 467 -8.16 -7.48 -10.56
C PHE A 467 -9.15 -6.85 -11.54
N GLN A 468 -8.62 -6.33 -12.63
CA GLN A 468 -9.35 -5.65 -13.69
C GLN A 468 -8.85 -6.10 -15.05
N LEU A 469 -9.77 -6.37 -15.98
CA LEU A 469 -9.46 -6.48 -17.42
C LEU A 469 -9.75 -5.14 -18.08
N PHE A 470 -8.96 -4.74 -19.07
CA PHE A 470 -9.21 -3.48 -19.77
C PHE A 470 -8.98 -3.57 -21.27
N ALA A 471 -9.73 -2.74 -22.01
CA ALA A 471 -9.39 -2.33 -23.36
C ALA A 471 -8.66 -0.98 -23.30
N GLN A 472 -7.64 -0.80 -24.14
CA GLN A 472 -6.81 0.40 -24.17
C GLN A 472 -6.61 0.89 -25.59
N ALA A 473 -6.79 2.19 -25.80
CA ALA A 473 -6.29 2.92 -26.95
C ALA A 473 -5.16 3.86 -26.51
N SER A 474 -4.09 3.96 -27.27
CA SER A 474 -3.03 4.93 -27.04
C SER A 474 -2.57 5.58 -28.34
N TYR A 475 -2.19 6.84 -28.26
CA TYR A 475 -1.60 7.60 -29.35
C TYR A 475 -0.21 8.05 -28.93
N THR A 476 0.82 7.67 -29.69
CA THR A 476 2.21 8.05 -29.44
C THR A 476 2.70 9.00 -30.53
N TYR A 477 3.37 10.07 -30.12
CA TYR A 477 4.08 10.99 -30.99
C TYR A 477 5.56 10.99 -30.65
N HIS A 478 6.45 10.76 -31.63
CA HIS A 478 7.89 10.68 -31.38
C HIS A 478 8.59 12.00 -31.72
N LEU A 479 9.36 12.48 -30.76
CA LEU A 479 10.22 13.65 -30.82
C LEU A 479 11.66 13.16 -31.02
N SER A 480 12.11 13.07 -32.27
CA SER A 480 13.49 12.66 -32.59
C SER A 480 14.41 13.88 -32.61
N ALA A 481 15.45 13.87 -31.76
CA ALA A 481 16.49 14.90 -31.73
C ALA A 481 17.81 14.31 -32.22
N GLY A 482 18.24 14.67 -33.42
CA GLY A 482 19.49 14.22 -34.04
C GLY A 482 19.57 14.59 -35.53
N GLU A 483 20.78 14.54 -36.09
CA GLU A 483 21.10 14.80 -37.51
C GLU A 483 20.67 13.67 -38.46
N ILE A 484 20.18 12.55 -37.92
CA ILE A 484 19.82 11.36 -38.70
C ILE A 484 18.35 11.47 -39.13
N ASP A 485 18.12 11.85 -40.39
CA ASP A 485 16.78 11.87 -41.02
C ASP A 485 16.05 10.52 -40.91
N PHE A 486 16.81 9.43 -40.95
CA PHE A 486 16.30 8.05 -40.85
C PHE A 486 15.55 7.76 -39.53
N ALA A 487 15.94 8.36 -38.41
CA ALA A 487 15.24 8.16 -37.13
C ALA A 487 13.87 8.86 -37.09
N LYS A 488 13.77 10.03 -37.72
CA LYS A 488 12.49 10.71 -37.90
C LYS A 488 11.60 9.88 -38.82
N GLU A 489 12.16 9.33 -39.90
CA GLU A 489 11.42 8.48 -40.82
C GLU A 489 10.92 7.20 -40.13
N LEU A 490 11.76 6.51 -39.35
CA LEU A 490 11.39 5.27 -38.67
C LEU A 490 10.22 5.41 -37.69
N PHE A 491 10.25 6.45 -36.86
CA PHE A 491 9.30 6.60 -35.75
C PHE A 491 8.09 7.49 -36.05
N ASN A 492 8.18 8.36 -37.06
CA ASN A 492 7.09 9.25 -37.47
C ASN A 492 6.41 8.83 -38.78
N ASN A 493 6.97 7.87 -39.53
CA ASN A 493 6.25 7.29 -40.66
C ASN A 493 5.30 6.19 -40.18
N SER A 494 3.99 6.44 -40.36
CA SER A 494 2.92 5.52 -39.99
C SER A 494 3.01 4.17 -40.70
N ASP A 495 3.72 4.09 -41.82
CA ASP A 495 3.93 2.83 -42.54
C ASP A 495 4.89 1.90 -41.81
N TYR A 496 5.84 2.43 -41.03
CA TYR A 496 6.80 1.65 -40.24
C TYR A 496 6.30 1.37 -38.83
N LEU A 497 5.70 2.37 -38.18
CA LEU A 497 5.14 2.26 -36.84
C LEU A 497 3.83 3.05 -36.74
N SER A 498 2.73 2.35 -36.48
CA SER A 498 1.45 3.03 -36.24
C SER A 498 1.53 3.89 -34.98
N PRO A 499 1.16 5.18 -35.03
CA PRO A 499 1.08 6.02 -33.83
C PRO A 499 -0.09 5.60 -32.92
N LEU A 500 -1.14 4.99 -33.49
CA LEU A 500 -2.29 4.47 -32.77
C LEU A 500 -2.09 3.00 -32.37
N GLY A 501 -2.21 2.73 -31.08
CA GLY A 501 -2.25 1.39 -30.50
C GLY A 501 -3.63 1.10 -29.94
N ILE A 502 -4.26 -0.01 -30.35
CA ILE A 502 -5.52 -0.48 -29.76
C ILE A 502 -5.28 -1.89 -29.24
N GLY A 503 -5.78 -2.21 -28.05
CA GLY A 503 -5.64 -3.54 -27.51
C GLY A 503 -6.23 -3.72 -26.14
N ILE A 504 -5.69 -4.68 -25.41
CA ILE A 504 -6.23 -5.18 -24.14
C ILE A 504 -5.11 -5.43 -23.14
N GLY A 505 -5.48 -5.52 -21.87
CA GLY A 505 -4.58 -5.93 -20.81
C GLY A 505 -5.33 -6.31 -19.54
N ALA A 506 -4.55 -6.62 -18.52
CA ALA A 506 -5.04 -6.89 -17.17
C ALA A 506 -4.29 -6.01 -16.18
N LYS A 507 -4.93 -5.64 -15.08
CA LYS A 507 -4.36 -4.87 -13.97
C LYS A 507 -4.53 -5.65 -12.68
N VAL A 508 -3.43 -5.84 -11.95
CA VAL A 508 -3.38 -6.43 -10.61
C VAL A 508 -2.96 -5.36 -9.61
N SER A 509 -3.74 -5.12 -8.56
CA SER A 509 -3.47 -4.10 -7.54
C SER A 509 -3.07 -4.71 -6.19
N PHE A 510 -2.12 -4.07 -5.51
CA PHE A 510 -1.49 -4.55 -4.27
C PHE A 510 -1.60 -3.54 -3.12
#